data_AF-A0A822ATE2-F1
#
_entry.id   AF-A0A822ATE2-F1
#
_cell.length_a   1.000
_cell.length_b   1.000
_cell.length_c   1.000
_cell.angle_alpha   90.00
_cell.angle_beta   90.00
_cell.angle_gamma   90.00
#
_symmetry.space_group_name_H-M   'P 1'
#
loop_
_entity.id
_entity.type
_entity.pdbx_description
1 polymer ?
#
loop_
_entity_poly.entity_id
_entity_poly.type
_entity_poly.pdbx_seq_one_letter_code
_entity_poly.pdbx_strand_id
1 'polypeptide(L)'
;QKAKEKEHKKIGAKKDDERKKKFVVTEQSGDDMAKLARSKSASISLKILERMINQNTFDDIAQDFKYWEDAADEYREQEGSLLPLWVFQYELAKKLACTNLAWNTFYTDLFAVSFGSYDFLKQSRGMFLI
;
A
#
# COMPACT_ATOMS: atom_id res chain seq x y z
N GLN A 1 26.39 68.36 34.37
CA GLN A 1 27.06 69.55 33.78
C GLN A 1 27.76 69.13 32.49
N LYS A 2 27.49 69.87 31.39
CA LYS A 2 28.25 70.00 30.11
C LYS A 2 28.46 68.70 29.31
N ALA A 3 27.68 68.39 28.26
CA ALA A 3 27.57 69.03 26.93
C ALA A 3 28.90 69.17 26.18
N LYS A 4 29.05 68.43 25.06
CA LYS A 4 29.71 68.85 23.79
C LYS A 4 29.54 67.81 22.67
N GLU A 5 28.44 67.99 21.93
CA GLU A 5 28.33 68.08 20.46
C GLU A 5 29.62 67.94 19.60
N LYS A 6 29.54 67.13 18.53
CA LYS A 6 29.71 67.57 17.12
C LYS A 6 29.52 66.44 16.09
N GLU A 7 28.69 66.74 15.10
CA GLU A 7 28.38 66.00 13.87
C GLU A 7 29.61 65.67 13.00
N HIS A 8 29.55 64.60 12.21
CA HIS A 8 29.41 64.74 10.75
C HIS A 8 29.21 63.39 10.01
N LYS A 9 28.18 63.43 9.17
CA LYS A 9 27.69 62.50 8.16
C LYS A 9 28.74 62.20 7.07
N LYS A 10 28.95 60.92 6.69
CA LYS A 10 29.30 60.53 5.30
C LYS A 10 28.67 59.19 4.92
N ILE A 11 27.86 59.28 3.88
CA ILE A 11 27.20 58.22 3.12
C ILE A 11 28.27 57.51 2.27
N GLY A 12 28.22 56.18 2.20
CA GLY A 12 29.06 55.36 1.32
C GLY A 12 28.35 54.06 0.98
N ALA A 13 27.80 54.01 -0.23
CA ALA A 13 27.06 52.89 -0.79
C ALA A 13 27.92 51.64 -1.04
N LYS A 14 27.20 50.51 -1.23
CA LYS A 14 27.63 49.21 -1.80
C LYS A 14 28.10 48.15 -0.81
N LYS A 15 27.16 47.28 -0.41
CA LYS A 15 27.36 45.83 -0.23
C LYS A 15 25.98 45.16 -0.18
N ASP A 16 25.40 44.97 -1.35
CA ASP A 16 24.09 44.32 -1.51
C ASP A 16 24.17 43.27 -2.64
N ASP A 17 25.25 42.46 -2.60
CA ASP A 17 25.57 41.48 -3.65
C ASP A 17 25.88 40.08 -3.10
N GLU A 18 25.20 39.67 -2.01
CA GLU A 18 25.27 38.28 -1.51
C GLU A 18 23.88 37.65 -1.24
N ARG A 19 22.79 38.35 -1.54
CA ARG A 19 21.41 37.87 -1.32
C ARG A 19 20.70 37.33 -2.55
N LYS A 20 21.44 37.04 -3.63
CA LYS A 20 20.92 36.33 -4.80
C LYS A 20 21.68 35.01 -5.03
N LYS A 21 21.72 34.14 -4.01
CA LYS A 21 21.61 32.70 -4.27
C LYS A 21 20.23 32.49 -4.86
N LYS A 22 20.15 32.72 -6.18
CA LYS A 22 19.05 32.29 -7.02
C LYS A 22 18.77 30.85 -6.62
N PHE A 23 17.57 30.61 -6.11
CA PHE A 23 16.89 29.34 -6.27
C PHE A 23 16.96 29.00 -7.75
N VAL A 24 18.04 28.34 -8.16
CA VAL A 24 18.04 27.53 -9.36
C VAL A 24 17.18 26.34 -8.95
N VAL A 25 15.87 26.49 -9.10
CA VAL A 25 14.98 25.35 -9.25
C VAL A 25 15.39 24.75 -10.58
N THR A 26 16.46 23.96 -10.54
CA THR A 26 16.91 23.18 -11.66
C THR A 26 15.77 22.24 -11.99
N GLU A 27 15.46 22.13 -13.28
CA GLU A 27 14.54 21.19 -13.91
C GLU A 27 14.98 19.71 -13.74
N GLN A 28 15.65 19.38 -12.63
CA GLN A 28 16.08 18.05 -12.19
C GLN A 28 14.98 17.29 -11.43
N SER A 29 13.85 17.94 -11.10
CA SER A 29 12.76 17.35 -10.31
C SER A 29 12.16 16.10 -10.94
N GLY A 30 12.17 16.00 -12.28
CA GLY A 30 11.65 14.84 -13.00
C GLY A 30 12.49 13.57 -12.80
N ASP A 31 13.82 13.71 -12.77
CA ASP A 31 14.73 12.57 -12.65
C ASP A 31 14.81 12.08 -11.19
N ASP A 32 14.77 13.00 -10.23
CA ASP A 32 14.69 12.67 -8.80
C ASP A 32 13.37 11.97 -8.45
N MET A 33 12.25 12.40 -9.03
CA MET A 33 10.96 11.72 -8.87
C MET A 33 10.95 10.33 -9.53
N ALA A 34 11.53 10.18 -10.72
CA ALA A 34 11.66 8.88 -11.38
C ALA A 34 12.59 7.92 -10.59
N LYS A 35 13.65 8.45 -9.99
CA LYS A 35 14.55 7.69 -9.11
C LYS A 35 13.87 7.30 -7.80
N LEU A 36 13.07 8.19 -7.22
CA LEU A 36 12.25 7.90 -6.04
C LEU A 36 11.19 6.84 -6.34
N ALA A 37 10.48 6.94 -7.46
CA ALA A 37 9.48 5.96 -7.89
C ALA A 37 10.08 4.55 -8.10
N ARG A 38 11.34 4.47 -8.57
CA ARG A 38 12.09 3.22 -8.72
C ARG A 38 12.75 2.74 -7.41
N SER A 39 12.70 3.53 -6.34
CA SER A 39 13.29 3.17 -5.06
C SER A 39 12.51 2.04 -4.40
N LYS A 40 13.24 1.09 -3.79
CA LYS A 40 12.65 0.00 -3.00
C LYS A 40 11.74 0.52 -1.89
N SER A 41 12.15 1.62 -1.24
CA SER A 41 11.37 2.22 -0.15
C SER A 41 10.02 2.72 -0.65
N ALA A 42 9.97 3.42 -1.78
CA ALA A 42 8.72 3.88 -2.37
C ALA A 42 7.82 2.70 -2.76
N SER A 43 8.37 1.65 -3.37
CA SER A 43 7.60 0.45 -3.71
C SER A 43 6.98 -0.24 -2.49
N ILE A 44 7.73 -0.38 -1.39
CA ILE A 44 7.21 -0.95 -0.14
C ILE A 44 6.11 -0.06 0.43
N SER A 45 6.32 1.25 0.50
CA SER A 45 5.31 2.20 0.99
C SER A 45 4.03 2.14 0.16
N LEU A 46 4.14 2.06 -1.16
CA LEU A 46 2.99 1.93 -2.05
C LEU A 46 2.22 0.62 -1.82
N LYS A 47 2.91 -0.52 -1.65
CA LYS A 47 2.26 -1.80 -1.32
C LYS A 47 1.52 -1.76 0.02
N ILE A 48 2.09 -1.08 1.03
CA ILE A 48 1.42 -0.92 2.32
C ILE A 48 0.18 -0.03 2.16
N LEU A 49 0.29 1.08 1.43
CA LEU A 49 -0.85 1.97 1.16
C LEU A 49 -1.97 1.25 0.39
N GLU A 50 -1.63 0.44 -0.60
CA GLU A 50 -2.59 -0.40 -1.32
C GLU A 50 -3.34 -1.33 -0.36
N ARG A 51 -2.63 -1.98 0.58
CA ARG A 51 -3.26 -2.82 1.62
C ARG A 51 -4.18 -2.02 2.55
N MET A 52 -3.81 -0.79 2.93
CA MET A 52 -4.68 0.07 3.74
C MET A 52 -5.98 0.42 3.02
N ILE A 53 -5.90 0.73 1.73
CA ILE A 53 -7.08 1.06 0.91
C ILE A 53 -7.97 -0.17 0.75
N ASN A 54 -7.38 -1.34 0.50
CA ASN A 54 -8.13 -2.60 0.40
C ASN A 54 -8.83 -2.95 1.71
N GLN A 55 -8.21 -2.70 2.86
CA GLN A 55 -8.87 -2.87 4.16
C GLN A 55 -10.12 -2.00 4.27
N ASN A 56 -10.03 -0.72 3.92
CA ASN A 56 -11.17 0.20 3.95
C ASN A 56 -12.29 -0.21 2.96
N THR A 57 -11.93 -0.92 1.89
CA THR A 57 -12.90 -1.35 0.86
C THR A 57 -13.75 -2.53 1.34
N PHE A 58 -13.19 -3.40 2.20
CA PHE A 58 -13.82 -4.63 2.68
C PHE A 58 -13.88 -4.66 4.23
N ASP A 59 -14.08 -3.49 4.84
CA ASP A 59 -14.06 -3.33 6.30
C ASP A 59 -15.22 -4.09 6.96
N ASP A 60 -16.39 -4.10 6.33
CA ASP A 60 -17.56 -4.88 6.73
C ASP A 60 -17.25 -6.38 6.82
N ILE A 61 -16.68 -6.97 5.76
CA ILE A 61 -16.30 -8.38 5.74
C ILE A 61 -15.23 -8.68 6.80
N ALA A 62 -14.28 -7.75 7.01
CA ALA A 62 -13.24 -7.91 8.02
C ALA A 62 -13.79 -7.86 9.46
N GLN A 63 -14.79 -7.01 9.72
CA GLN A 63 -15.49 -6.98 10.99
C GLN A 63 -16.28 -8.27 11.21
N ASP A 64 -17.01 -8.73 10.18
CA ASP A 64 -17.79 -9.97 10.26
C ASP A 64 -16.90 -11.18 10.55
N PHE A 65 -15.78 -11.30 9.85
CA PHE A 65 -14.79 -12.37 10.10
C PHE A 65 -14.35 -12.47 11.56
N LYS A 66 -14.22 -11.33 12.25
CA LYS A 66 -13.62 -11.30 13.59
C LYS A 66 -14.65 -11.29 14.72
N TYR A 67 -15.83 -10.70 14.48
CA TYR A 67 -16.76 -10.31 15.53
C TYR A 67 -18.21 -10.75 15.29
N TRP A 68 -18.57 -11.25 14.11
CA TRP A 68 -19.92 -11.70 13.85
C TRP A 68 -20.15 -13.13 14.33
N GLU A 69 -21.32 -13.36 14.93
CA GLU A 69 -21.80 -14.66 15.42
C GLU A 69 -23.26 -14.82 14.97
N ASP A 70 -23.65 -16.01 14.50
CA ASP A 70 -25.03 -16.28 14.08
C ASP A 70 -25.94 -16.44 15.30
N ALA A 71 -26.81 -15.47 15.55
CA ALA A 71 -27.77 -15.53 16.66
C ALA A 71 -28.76 -16.71 16.55
N ALA A 72 -28.97 -17.26 15.35
CA ALA A 72 -29.86 -18.40 15.16
C ALA A 72 -29.25 -19.73 15.65
N ASP A 73 -27.92 -19.81 15.78
CA ASP A 73 -27.23 -21.02 16.25
C ASP A 73 -27.56 -21.34 17.72
N GLU A 74 -28.04 -20.37 18.50
CA GLU A 74 -28.56 -20.62 19.85
C GLU A 74 -29.79 -21.55 19.84
N TYR A 75 -30.55 -21.56 18.75
CA TYR A 75 -31.81 -22.32 18.64
C TYR A 75 -31.71 -23.52 17.69
N ARG A 76 -30.62 -23.66 16.94
CA ARG A 76 -30.40 -24.77 16.00
C ARG A 76 -29.33 -25.71 16.56
N GLU A 77 -29.76 -26.78 17.24
CA GLU A 77 -28.82 -27.70 17.91
C GLU A 77 -28.02 -28.59 16.93
N GLN A 78 -28.54 -28.88 15.74
CA GLN A 78 -27.94 -29.86 14.79
C GLN A 78 -27.71 -29.29 13.39
N GLU A 79 -28.06 -28.03 13.14
CA GLU A 79 -27.94 -27.39 11.84
C GLU A 79 -27.22 -26.05 12.01
N GLY A 80 -26.36 -25.70 11.06
CA GLY A 80 -25.63 -24.43 11.07
C GLY A 80 -25.67 -23.77 9.71
N SER A 81 -25.40 -22.47 9.67
CA SER A 81 -25.29 -21.70 8.44
C SER A 81 -23.83 -21.32 8.17
N LEU A 82 -23.45 -21.17 6.89
CA LEU A 82 -22.14 -20.64 6.51
C LEU A 82 -22.31 -19.25 5.93
N LEU A 83 -21.67 -18.26 6.54
CA LEU A 83 -21.55 -16.91 5.99
C LEU A 83 -20.36 -16.85 5.02
N PRO A 84 -20.57 -16.72 3.70
CA PRO A 84 -19.47 -16.50 2.77
C PRO A 84 -18.87 -15.11 2.98
N LEU A 85 -17.55 -15.05 3.17
CA LEU A 85 -16.80 -13.81 3.39
C LEU A 85 -16.11 -13.35 2.09
N TRP A 86 -14.82 -13.66 1.92
CA TRP A 86 -14.05 -13.25 0.75
C TRP A 86 -14.17 -14.22 -0.43
N VAL A 87 -14.15 -13.67 -1.64
CA VAL A 87 -14.01 -14.41 -2.89
C VAL A 87 -12.74 -13.95 -3.62
N PHE A 88 -11.73 -14.80 -3.65
CA PHE A 88 -10.46 -14.51 -4.33
C PHE A 88 -10.54 -14.93 -5.80
N GLN A 89 -10.27 -13.98 -6.71
CA GLN A 89 -10.30 -14.21 -8.15
C GLN A 89 -9.09 -13.58 -8.82
N TYR A 90 -8.54 -14.29 -9.79
CA TYR A 90 -7.44 -13.78 -10.62
C TYR A 90 -7.70 -14.12 -12.08
N GLU A 91 -7.72 -13.11 -12.94
CA GLU A 91 -8.20 -13.26 -14.32
C GLU A 91 -7.37 -14.28 -15.13
N LEU A 92 -6.06 -14.37 -14.89
CA LEU A 92 -5.22 -15.36 -15.58
C LEU A 92 -5.46 -16.80 -15.10
N ALA A 93 -6.02 -16.98 -13.91
CA ALA A 93 -6.35 -18.30 -13.35
C ALA A 93 -7.79 -18.75 -13.68
N LYS A 94 -8.62 -17.88 -14.30
CA LYS A 94 -10.06 -18.12 -14.53
C LYS A 94 -10.40 -19.38 -15.33
N LYS A 95 -9.49 -19.84 -16.20
CA LYS A 95 -9.66 -21.06 -17.02
C LYS A 95 -9.04 -22.31 -16.38
N LEU A 96 -8.46 -22.18 -15.20
CA LEU A 96 -7.81 -23.26 -14.48
C LEU A 96 -8.68 -23.66 -13.28
N ALA A 97 -8.66 -24.94 -12.93
CA ALA A 97 -9.27 -25.42 -11.70
C ALA A 97 -8.33 -25.13 -10.52
N CYS A 98 -8.87 -24.74 -9.36
CA CYS A 98 -8.13 -24.79 -8.11
C CYS A 98 -7.85 -26.27 -7.78
N THR A 99 -6.57 -26.64 -7.67
CA THR A 99 -6.15 -28.03 -7.47
C THR A 99 -5.64 -28.31 -6.07
N ASN A 100 -5.14 -27.30 -5.36
CA ASN A 100 -4.68 -27.41 -3.98
C ASN A 100 -4.71 -26.03 -3.29
N LEU A 101 -4.89 -26.04 -1.97
CA LEU A 101 -4.84 -24.87 -1.11
C LEU A 101 -4.06 -25.22 0.16
N ALA A 102 -3.11 -24.38 0.55
CA ALA A 102 -2.30 -24.59 1.74
C ALA A 102 -2.07 -23.29 2.52
N TRP A 103 -2.23 -23.34 3.84
CA TRP A 103 -1.94 -22.22 4.73
C TRP A 103 -0.48 -22.19 5.15
N ASN A 104 0.06 -21.00 5.36
CA ASN A 104 1.38 -20.84 5.97
C ASN A 104 1.32 -21.18 7.46
N THR A 105 2.39 -21.79 7.99
CA THR A 105 2.44 -22.21 9.40
C THR A 105 2.81 -21.08 10.38
N PHE A 106 3.39 -19.99 9.88
CA PHE A 106 3.82 -18.85 10.68
C PHE A 106 2.87 -17.66 10.58
N TYR A 107 2.35 -17.39 9.39
CA TYR A 107 1.44 -16.28 9.11
C TYR A 107 0.02 -16.80 8.87
N THR A 108 -0.92 -16.39 9.72
CA THR A 108 -2.31 -16.87 9.68
C THR A 108 -3.14 -16.23 8.57
N ASP A 109 -2.65 -15.15 7.95
CA ASP A 109 -3.28 -14.42 6.86
C ASP A 109 -2.70 -14.79 5.48
N LEU A 110 -1.82 -15.80 5.43
CA LEU A 110 -1.13 -16.20 4.20
C LEU A 110 -1.50 -17.62 3.81
N PHE A 111 -2.01 -17.78 2.59
CA PHE A 111 -2.28 -19.07 1.98
C PHE A 111 -1.78 -19.07 0.54
N ALA A 112 -1.49 -20.26 0.04
CA ALA A 112 -1.11 -20.47 -1.34
C ALA A 112 -2.15 -21.33 -2.05
N VAL A 113 -2.39 -21.01 -3.31
CA VAL A 113 -3.35 -21.73 -4.17
C VAL A 113 -2.63 -22.19 -5.43
N SER A 114 -2.73 -23.48 -5.73
CA SER A 114 -2.29 -24.02 -7.00
C SER A 114 -3.47 -24.21 -7.94
N PHE A 115 -3.27 -23.85 -9.19
CA PHE A 115 -4.23 -23.95 -10.28
C PHE A 115 -3.69 -24.87 -11.37
N GLY A 116 -4.58 -25.68 -11.96
CA GLY A 116 -4.21 -26.64 -13.00
C GLY A 116 -5.42 -27.17 -13.76
N SER A 117 -5.30 -28.40 -14.26
CA SER A 117 -6.37 -29.11 -14.97
C SER A 117 -6.53 -30.50 -14.39
N TYR A 118 -7.78 -30.89 -14.11
CA TYR A 118 -8.14 -32.27 -13.79
C TYR A 118 -8.51 -33.08 -15.05
N ASP A 119 -8.68 -32.42 -16.19
CA ASP A 119 -9.01 -33.07 -17.45
C ASP A 119 -7.75 -33.70 -18.04
N PHE A 120 -7.72 -35.03 -18.05
CA PHE A 120 -6.60 -35.81 -18.60
C PHE A 120 -6.27 -35.43 -20.04
N LEU A 121 -7.28 -35.14 -20.87
CA LEU A 121 -7.11 -34.80 -22.28
C LEU A 121 -6.76 -33.32 -22.51
N LYS A 122 -7.09 -32.44 -21.56
CA LYS A 122 -6.81 -30.99 -21.64
C LYS A 122 -5.79 -30.56 -20.60
N GLN A 123 -4.53 -30.94 -20.82
CA GLN A 123 -3.40 -30.50 -20.02
C GLN A 123 -3.02 -29.05 -20.36
N SER A 124 -3.01 -28.18 -19.36
CA SER A 124 -2.58 -26.78 -19.49
C SER A 124 -1.36 -26.50 -18.60
N ARG A 125 -0.70 -25.36 -18.83
CA ARG A 125 0.29 -24.87 -17.86
C ARG A 125 -0.45 -24.47 -16.59
N GLY A 126 -0.02 -25.05 -15.46
CA GLY A 126 -0.52 -24.69 -14.15
C GLY A 126 -0.05 -23.29 -13.71
N MET A 127 -0.65 -22.80 -12.64
CA MET A 127 -0.30 -21.53 -12.00
C MET A 127 -0.26 -21.72 -10.49
N PHE A 128 0.54 -20.91 -9.81
CA PHE A 128 0.63 -20.92 -8.36
C PHE A 128 0.63 -19.46 -7.87
N LEU A 129 -0.23 -19.17 -6.90
CA LEU A 129 -0.40 -17.85 -6.29
C LEU A 129 -0.21 -17.95 -4.78
N ILE A 130 0.39 -16.91 -4.20
CA ILE A 130 0.53 -16.65 -2.76
C ILE A 130 -0.02 -15.24 -2.53
#